data_AF-A0A522EBV2-F1
#
_entry.id   AF-A0A522EBV2-F1
#
_cell.length_a   1.000
_cell.length_b   1.000
_cell.length_c   1.000
_cell.angle_alpha   90.00
_cell.angle_beta   90.00
_cell.angle_gamma   90.00
#
_symmetry.space_group_name_H-M   'P 1'
#
loop_
_entity.id
_entity.type
_entity.pdbx_description
1 polymer ?
#
loop_
_entity_poly.entity_id
_entity_poly.type
_entity_poly.pdbx_seq_one_letter_code
_entity_poly.pdbx_strand_id
1 'polypeptide(L)'
;MNKQHNPQRRNFLKMSASMACLGMSGLGLGLMPRLARASAVNDYKALVCVYLAGGNDGNNMIVPLDATRYNAYQSIRGNLALTGNKLLTPISDGNGSPYALHYGLAELNPLYNSGQLAVVLNTGMLHQPLTRSQYLQGLYAPSNLFSHSDQAVQMQTGQPYANGTGWGGRLL
;
A
#
# COMPACT_ATOMS: atom_id res chain seq x y z
N MET A 1 27.31 -18.06 41.61
CA MET A 1 26.24 -17.03 41.53
C MET A 1 25.92 -16.80 40.05
N ASN A 2 24.97 -17.54 39.49
CA ASN A 2 24.70 -17.56 38.05
C ASN A 2 23.85 -16.35 37.64
N LYS A 3 24.45 -15.38 36.94
CA LYS A 3 23.71 -14.29 36.30
C LYS A 3 23.15 -14.83 34.99
N GLN A 4 21.84 -15.07 34.93
CA GLN A 4 21.15 -15.32 33.66
C GLN A 4 21.16 -14.02 32.84
N HIS A 5 21.86 -14.03 31.72
CA HIS A 5 21.84 -12.93 30.75
C HIS A 5 20.52 -13.00 29.98
N ASN A 6 19.55 -12.15 30.34
CA ASN A 6 18.29 -12.05 29.60
C ASN A 6 18.49 -11.09 28.40
N PRO A 7 18.62 -11.58 27.15
CA PRO A 7 18.85 -10.71 26.01
C PRO A 7 17.63 -9.81 25.82
N GLN A 8 17.82 -8.50 25.99
CA GLN A 8 16.76 -7.53 25.75
C GLN A 8 16.30 -7.63 24.29
N ARG A 9 14.98 -7.72 24.06
CA ARG A 9 14.36 -7.79 22.72
C ARG A 9 14.95 -6.77 21.73
N ARG A 10 15.31 -5.58 22.21
CA ARG A 10 15.95 -4.51 21.44
C ARG A 10 17.35 -4.88 20.92
N ASN A 11 18.13 -5.64 21.68
CA ASN A 11 19.47 -6.09 21.25
C ASN A 11 19.38 -7.24 20.26
N PHE A 12 18.40 -8.14 20.41
CA PHE A 12 18.11 -9.17 19.40
C PHE A 12 17.73 -8.54 18.04
N LEU A 13 16.81 -7.57 18.03
CA LEU A 13 16.43 -6.87 16.80
C LEU A 13 17.61 -6.13 16.15
N LYS A 14 18.47 -5.50 16.96
CA LYS A 14 19.70 -4.85 16.46
C LYS A 14 20.66 -5.86 15.82
N MET A 15 20.88 -7.02 16.47
CA MET A 15 21.82 -8.02 15.99
C MET A 15 21.32 -8.73 14.71
N SER A 16 20.00 -9.00 14.62
CA SER A 16 19.40 -9.56 13.39
C SER A 16 19.49 -8.60 12.21
N ALA A 17 19.35 -7.28 12.44
CA ALA A 17 19.50 -6.28 11.38
C ALA A 17 20.95 -6.19 10.86
N SER A 18 21.95 -6.31 11.74
CA SER A 18 23.37 -6.25 11.36
C SER A 18 23.84 -7.44 10.50
N MET A 19 23.21 -8.61 10.62
CA MET A 19 23.58 -9.80 9.84
C MET A 19 22.96 -9.83 8.43
N ALA A 20 21.90 -9.06 8.16
CA ALA A 20 21.29 -8.98 6.83
C ALA A 20 22.18 -8.24 5.81
N CYS A 21 23.10 -7.37 6.28
CA CYS A 21 23.91 -6.51 5.41
C CYS A 21 25.13 -7.18 4.77
N LEU A 22 25.48 -8.41 5.14
CA LEU A 22 26.67 -9.11 4.60
C LEU A 22 26.38 -10.03 3.40
N GLY A 23 25.12 -10.19 2.98
CA GLY A 23 24.72 -11.11 1.91
C GLY A 23 24.58 -10.51 0.51
N MET A 24 24.57 -9.17 0.36
CA MET A 24 24.09 -8.52 -0.86
C MET A 24 25.16 -8.03 -1.85
N SER A 25 26.45 -8.25 -1.59
CA SER A 25 27.54 -7.74 -2.45
C SER A 25 27.91 -8.67 -3.63
N GLY A 26 27.12 -9.70 -3.95
CA GLY A 26 27.61 -10.83 -4.76
C GLY A 26 27.14 -10.98 -6.22
N LEU A 27 26.01 -10.40 -6.68
CA LEU A 27 25.38 -10.91 -7.92
C LEU A 27 24.92 -9.80 -8.89
N GLY A 28 25.88 -9.11 -9.52
CA GLY A 28 25.59 -8.16 -10.59
C GLY A 28 24.85 -8.77 -11.79
N LEU A 29 23.52 -8.62 -11.83
CA LEU A 29 22.69 -8.86 -13.01
C LEU A 29 21.95 -7.58 -13.41
N GLY A 30 22.32 -7.05 -14.58
CA GLY A 30 21.63 -5.94 -15.23
C GLY A 30 20.25 -6.31 -15.78
N LEU A 31 19.58 -5.27 -16.30
CA LEU A 31 18.25 -5.21 -16.93
C LEU A 31 17.06 -5.02 -15.98
N MET A 32 16.90 -3.80 -15.47
CA MET A 32 15.60 -3.30 -15.01
C MET A 32 15.22 -2.03 -15.80
N PRO A 33 14.01 -1.94 -16.36
CA PRO A 33 13.57 -0.79 -17.15
C PRO A 33 13.34 0.40 -16.22
N ARG A 34 14.21 1.41 -16.31
CA ARG A 34 13.98 2.85 -16.00
C ARG A 34 12.89 3.15 -14.94
N LEU A 35 12.99 2.54 -13.76
CA LEU A 35 12.35 3.03 -12.55
C LEU A 35 13.22 4.15 -12.00
N ALA A 36 12.61 5.22 -11.52
CA ALA A 36 13.26 6.43 -11.02
C ALA A 36 14.61 6.11 -10.35
N ARG A 37 15.71 6.70 -10.84
CA ARG A 37 16.98 6.74 -10.12
C ARG A 37 16.73 7.49 -8.83
N ALA A 38 16.36 6.77 -7.77
CA ALA A 38 16.37 7.31 -6.43
C ALA A 38 17.79 7.85 -6.18
N SER A 39 17.87 9.06 -5.62
CA SER A 39 19.16 9.64 -5.25
C SER A 39 19.88 8.66 -4.32
N ALA A 40 21.22 8.59 -4.42
CA ALA A 40 22.01 7.75 -3.53
C ALA A 40 21.66 8.13 -2.08
N VAL A 41 21.12 7.16 -1.34
CA VAL A 41 20.71 7.33 0.04
C VAL A 41 21.97 7.28 0.89
N ASN A 42 22.32 8.41 1.49
CA ASN A 42 23.52 8.64 2.27
C ASN A 42 23.27 8.66 3.79
N ASP A 43 22.01 8.52 4.21
CA ASP A 43 21.55 8.41 5.59
C ASP A 43 20.71 7.14 5.81
N TYR A 44 20.38 6.83 7.07
CA TYR A 44 19.53 5.67 7.36
C TYR A 44 18.12 5.88 6.83
N LYS A 45 17.65 4.96 5.98
CA LYS A 45 16.25 4.89 5.53
C LYS A 45 15.66 3.53 5.87
N ALA A 46 14.41 3.55 6.31
CA ALA A 46 13.61 2.35 6.53
C ALA A 46 12.27 2.51 5.80
N LEU A 47 11.82 1.42 5.18
CA LEU A 47 10.47 1.30 4.64
C LEU A 47 9.64 0.42 5.59
N VAL A 48 8.50 0.93 6.04
CA VAL A 48 7.54 0.18 6.85
C VAL A 48 6.29 -0.04 6.02
N CYS A 49 5.97 -1.30 5.73
CA CYS A 49 4.75 -1.67 5.02
C CYS A 49 3.75 -2.31 5.97
N VAL A 50 2.58 -1.69 6.09
CA VAL A 50 1.49 -2.20 6.92
C VAL A 50 0.44 -2.83 6.01
N TYR A 51 0.23 -4.13 6.15
CA TYR A 51 -0.84 -4.84 5.46
C TYR A 51 -2.05 -5.01 6.37
N LEU A 52 -3.20 -4.48 5.96
CA LEU A 52 -4.46 -4.56 6.68
C LEU A 52 -5.27 -5.77 6.17
N ALA A 53 -5.07 -6.94 6.78
CA ALA A 53 -5.69 -8.21 6.37
C ALA A 53 -7.20 -8.25 6.68
N GLY A 54 -8.02 -7.67 5.80
CA GLY A 54 -9.49 -7.72 5.85
C GLY A 54 -10.16 -6.69 6.76
N GLY A 55 -9.40 -5.95 7.56
CA GLY A 55 -9.94 -4.94 8.49
C GLY A 55 -10.13 -3.53 7.92
N ASN A 56 -9.87 -3.31 6.63
CA ASN A 56 -9.89 -1.99 6.01
C ASN A 56 -10.98 -1.87 4.94
N ASP A 57 -11.93 -0.98 5.14
CA ASP A 57 -12.86 -0.55 4.11
C ASP A 57 -12.33 0.71 3.43
N GLY A 58 -11.62 0.53 2.31
CA GLY A 58 -10.98 1.63 1.58
C GLY A 58 -11.96 2.72 1.12
N ASN A 59 -13.20 2.36 0.82
CA ASN A 59 -14.22 3.32 0.39
C ASN A 59 -14.71 4.20 1.55
N ASN A 60 -14.54 3.76 2.80
CA ASN A 60 -14.81 4.57 3.98
C ASN A 60 -13.54 5.22 4.56
N MET A 61 -12.34 4.93 4.07
CA MET A 61 -11.11 5.60 4.50
C MET A 61 -10.97 6.99 3.90
N ILE A 62 -11.31 7.13 2.62
CA ILE A 62 -11.26 8.38 1.86
C ILE A 62 -12.51 8.51 1.00
N VAL A 63 -13.29 9.55 1.27
CA VAL A 63 -14.62 9.75 0.69
C VAL A 63 -14.61 11.01 -0.17
N PRO A 64 -15.03 10.97 -1.44
CA PRO A 64 -15.16 12.17 -2.26
C PRO A 64 -16.32 13.03 -1.75
N LEU A 65 -16.16 14.36 -1.81
CA LEU A 65 -17.13 15.32 -1.25
C LEU A 65 -17.83 16.20 -2.28
N ASP A 66 -17.46 16.13 -3.56
CA ASP A 66 -18.26 16.76 -4.60
C ASP A 66 -19.62 16.07 -4.71
N ALA A 67 -20.65 16.85 -5.05
CA ALA A 67 -22.03 16.39 -5.04
C ALA A 67 -22.23 15.12 -5.88
N THR A 68 -21.62 15.04 -7.07
CA THR A 68 -21.80 13.89 -7.97
C THR A 68 -21.23 12.61 -7.37
N ARG A 69 -19.96 12.60 -6.95
CA ARG A 69 -19.31 11.39 -6.43
C ARG A 69 -19.79 11.04 -5.02
N TYR A 70 -20.08 12.03 -4.17
CA TYR A 70 -20.61 11.78 -2.83
C TYR A 70 -22.02 11.17 -2.89
N ASN A 71 -22.90 11.66 -3.77
CA ASN A 71 -24.22 11.06 -3.96
C ASN A 71 -24.14 9.62 -4.49
N ALA A 72 -23.23 9.35 -5.43
CA ALA A 72 -22.98 8.00 -5.92
C ALA A 72 -22.45 7.07 -4.80
N TYR A 73 -21.50 7.57 -4.00
CA TYR A 73 -21.00 6.89 -2.81
C TYR A 73 -22.14 6.55 -1.83
N GLN A 74 -22.98 7.52 -1.48
CA GLN A 74 -24.12 7.30 -0.58
C GLN A 74 -25.11 6.28 -1.13
N SER A 75 -25.43 6.35 -2.43
CA SER A 75 -26.33 5.40 -3.09
C SER A 75 -25.80 3.97 -3.06
N ILE A 76 -24.52 3.76 -3.36
CA ILE A 76 -23.90 2.44 -3.40
C ILE A 76 -23.74 1.86 -1.99
N ARG A 77 -23.43 2.71 -1.01
CA ARG A 77 -23.08 2.29 0.36
C ARG A 77 -24.28 2.19 1.30
N GLY A 78 -25.37 2.88 1.00
CA GLY A 78 -26.56 2.93 1.84
C GLY A 78 -26.22 3.31 3.28
N ASN A 79 -26.61 2.48 4.23
CA ASN A 79 -26.41 2.71 5.66
C ASN A 79 -24.93 2.71 6.10
N LEU A 80 -24.01 2.25 5.25
CA LEU A 80 -22.56 2.26 5.53
C LEU A 80 -21.89 3.57 5.09
N ALA A 81 -22.63 4.48 4.45
CA ALA A 81 -22.11 5.77 4.03
C ALA A 81 -21.78 6.65 5.23
N LEU A 82 -20.60 7.27 5.21
CA LEU A 82 -20.20 8.24 6.23
C LEU A 82 -20.84 9.59 5.98
N THR A 83 -21.27 10.25 7.04
CA THR A 83 -21.85 11.60 7.01
C THR A 83 -21.39 12.41 8.22
N GLY A 84 -21.47 13.74 8.11
CA GLY A 84 -21.27 14.67 9.24
C GLY A 84 -19.96 14.42 10.00
N ASN A 85 -20.08 14.18 11.31
CA ASN A 85 -18.94 14.01 12.22
C ASN A 85 -18.13 12.72 12.03
N LYS A 86 -18.50 11.86 11.07
CA LYS A 86 -17.70 10.69 10.66
C LYS A 86 -16.65 11.02 9.60
N LEU A 87 -16.67 12.25 9.09
CA LEU A 87 -15.73 12.76 8.11
C LEU A 87 -14.88 13.88 8.75
N LEU A 88 -13.57 13.86 8.51
CA LEU A 88 -12.67 14.92 8.94
C LEU A 88 -12.79 16.15 8.05
N THR A 89 -12.12 17.23 8.46
CA THR A 89 -11.98 18.45 7.65
C THR A 89 -11.50 18.10 6.25
N PRO A 90 -12.14 18.62 5.18
CA PRO A 90 -11.79 18.27 3.81
C PRO A 90 -10.33 18.52 3.46
N ILE A 91 -9.80 17.63 2.63
CA ILE A 91 -8.52 17.74 1.92
C ILE A 91 -8.79 17.81 0.42
N SER A 92 -7.84 18.36 -0.35
CA SER A 92 -7.96 18.45 -1.81
C SER A 92 -6.87 17.65 -2.51
N ASP A 93 -7.22 16.96 -3.60
CA ASP A 93 -6.19 16.39 -4.48
C ASP A 93 -5.46 17.49 -5.29
N GLY A 94 -4.47 17.09 -6.09
CA GLY A 94 -3.70 18.01 -6.93
C GLY A 94 -4.53 18.76 -7.99
N ASN A 95 -5.76 18.32 -8.26
CA ASN A 95 -6.71 18.97 -9.17
C ASN A 95 -7.77 19.80 -8.42
N GLY A 96 -7.68 19.91 -7.10
CA GLY A 96 -8.65 20.62 -6.27
C GLY A 96 -9.94 19.85 -5.97
N SER A 97 -10.01 18.55 -6.29
CA SER A 97 -11.18 17.74 -5.93
C SER A 97 -11.23 17.54 -4.42
N PRO A 98 -12.39 17.77 -3.77
CA PRO A 98 -12.50 17.64 -2.33
C PRO A 98 -12.74 16.19 -1.92
N TYR A 99 -12.02 15.76 -0.88
CA TYR A 99 -12.20 14.49 -0.19
C TYR A 99 -12.21 14.72 1.32
N ALA A 100 -12.72 13.76 2.08
CA ALA A 100 -12.51 13.69 3.52
C ALA A 100 -12.03 12.30 3.92
N LEU A 101 -11.17 12.28 4.93
CA LEU A 101 -10.73 11.07 5.58
C LEU A 101 -11.74 10.63 6.66
N HIS A 102 -11.81 9.34 6.93
CA HIS A 102 -12.56 8.79 8.07
C HIS A 102 -12.12 9.45 9.38
N TYR A 103 -13.05 9.71 10.32
CA TYR A 103 -12.74 10.33 11.63
C TYR A 103 -11.65 9.59 12.42
N GLY A 104 -11.51 8.28 12.23
CA GLY A 104 -10.47 7.45 12.82
C GLY A 104 -9.05 7.70 12.29
N LEU A 105 -8.89 8.53 11.27
CA LEU A 105 -7.62 8.88 10.63
C LEU A 105 -7.19 10.33 10.97
N ALA A 106 -7.59 10.83 12.14
CA ALA A 106 -7.34 12.21 12.56
C ALA A 106 -5.86 12.62 12.40
N GLU A 107 -4.94 11.72 12.75
CA GLU A 107 -3.50 11.93 12.67
C GLU A 107 -2.96 11.99 11.22
N LEU A 108 -3.68 11.43 10.25
CA LEU A 108 -3.26 11.43 8.84
C LEU A 108 -3.67 12.72 8.12
N ASN A 109 -4.73 13.39 8.57
CA ASN A 109 -5.22 14.62 7.96
C ASN A 109 -4.15 15.75 7.91
N PRO A 110 -3.45 16.07 9.01
CA PRO A 110 -2.38 17.08 8.97
C PRO A 110 -1.19 16.65 8.10
N LEU A 111 -0.86 15.35 8.04
CA LEU A 111 0.23 14.85 7.19
C LEU A 111 -0.06 15.04 5.71
N TYR A 112 -1.32 14.92 5.30
CA TYR A 112 -1.71 15.23 3.94
C TYR A 112 -1.53 16.73 3.66
N ASN A 113 -2.02 17.59 4.55
CA ASN A 113 -1.92 19.04 4.41
C ASN A 113 -0.47 19.56 4.43
N SER A 114 0.45 18.86 5.10
CA SER A 114 1.88 19.20 5.11
C SER A 114 2.67 18.60 3.94
N GLY A 115 2.02 17.87 3.02
CA GLY A 115 2.68 17.20 1.90
C GLY A 115 3.51 15.98 2.29
N GLN A 116 3.28 15.42 3.48
CA GLN A 116 3.98 14.25 4.01
C GLN A 116 3.21 12.94 3.84
N LEU A 117 1.98 12.99 3.33
CA LEU A 117 1.15 11.84 2.97
C LEU A 117 0.70 11.96 1.52
N ALA A 118 0.85 10.87 0.77
CA ALA A 118 0.27 10.71 -0.55
C ALA A 118 -0.74 9.55 -0.53
N VAL A 119 -1.86 9.72 -1.22
CA VAL A 119 -2.88 8.69 -1.37
C VAL A 119 -2.92 8.23 -2.82
N VAL A 120 -2.87 6.92 -3.03
CA VAL A 120 -3.00 6.32 -4.36
C VAL A 120 -4.33 5.56 -4.42
N LEU A 121 -5.26 6.10 -5.20
CA LEU A 121 -6.59 5.52 -5.40
C LEU A 121 -6.61 4.59 -6.61
N ASN A 122 -7.65 3.76 -6.71
CA ASN A 122 -7.90 2.87 -7.85
C ASN A 122 -6.72 1.93 -8.16
N THR A 123 -6.05 1.45 -7.13
CA THR A 123 -5.00 0.45 -7.25
C THR A 123 -5.59 -0.95 -7.31
N GLY A 124 -4.92 -1.86 -8.01
CA GLY A 124 -5.35 -3.25 -8.17
C GLY A 124 -4.29 -4.08 -8.89
N MET A 125 -4.63 -5.33 -9.19
CA MET A 125 -3.68 -6.30 -9.76
C MET A 125 -3.54 -6.26 -11.29
N LEU A 126 -4.27 -5.37 -11.97
CA LEU A 126 -4.14 -5.23 -13.42
C LEU A 126 -2.74 -4.69 -13.77
N HIS A 127 -1.99 -5.45 -14.56
CA HIS A 127 -0.66 -5.06 -15.04
C HIS A 127 -0.71 -4.31 -16.38
N GLN A 128 -1.87 -4.27 -17.03
CA GLN A 128 -2.16 -3.47 -18.22
C GLN A 128 -3.66 -3.15 -18.30
N PRO A 129 -4.07 -2.11 -19.06
CA PRO A 129 -5.47 -1.82 -19.30
C PRO A 129 -6.20 -3.04 -19.88
N LEU A 130 -7.37 -3.36 -19.32
CA LEU A 130 -8.16 -4.52 -19.70
C LEU A 130 -9.60 -4.10 -20.00
N THR A 131 -10.08 -4.39 -21.21
CA THR A 131 -11.49 -4.18 -21.57
C THR A 131 -12.34 -5.37 -21.16
N ARG A 132 -13.65 -5.15 -21.02
CA ARG A 132 -14.61 -6.24 -20.74
C ARG A 132 -14.57 -7.34 -21.79
N SER A 133 -14.47 -6.99 -23.08
CA SER A 133 -14.41 -7.98 -24.17
C SER A 133 -13.17 -8.87 -24.06
N GLN A 134 -12.00 -8.27 -23.83
CA GLN A 134 -10.74 -9.01 -23.61
C GLN A 134 -10.82 -9.91 -22.37
N TYR A 135 -11.40 -9.40 -21.28
CA TYR A 135 -11.61 -10.19 -20.06
C TYR A 135 -12.51 -11.42 -20.32
N LEU A 136 -13.62 -11.25 -21.03
CA LEU A 136 -14.53 -12.34 -21.38
C LEU A 136 -13.89 -13.38 -22.32
N GLN A 137 -12.87 -12.98 -23.08
CA GLN A 137 -12.05 -13.87 -23.91
C GLN A 137 -10.91 -14.53 -23.12
N GLY A 138 -10.77 -14.25 -21.82
CA GLY A 138 -9.71 -14.80 -20.96
C GLY A 138 -8.32 -14.19 -21.22
N LEU A 139 -8.24 -13.03 -21.87
CA LEU A 139 -6.98 -12.38 -22.21
C LEU A 139 -6.51 -11.46 -21.09
N TYR A 140 -5.20 -11.49 -20.82
CA TYR A 140 -4.46 -10.50 -20.01
C TYR A 140 -4.89 -10.33 -18.54
N ALA A 141 -5.90 -11.07 -18.08
CA ALA A 141 -6.34 -11.04 -16.70
C ALA A 141 -5.25 -11.62 -15.78
N PRO A 142 -5.02 -11.03 -14.59
CA PRO A 142 -4.26 -11.68 -13.52
C PRO A 142 -4.85 -13.06 -13.20
N SER A 143 -4.00 -14.00 -12.78
CA SER A 143 -4.48 -15.31 -12.35
C SER A 143 -5.46 -15.15 -11.19
N ASN A 144 -6.56 -15.91 -11.19
CA ASN A 144 -7.56 -15.87 -10.11
C ASN A 144 -8.04 -14.45 -9.79
N LEU A 145 -8.27 -13.61 -10.81
CA LEU A 145 -8.89 -12.30 -10.63
C LEU A 145 -10.18 -12.46 -9.80
N PHE A 146 -10.38 -11.55 -8.84
CA PHE A 146 -11.41 -11.60 -7.78
C PHE A 146 -11.15 -12.53 -6.58
N SER A 147 -10.11 -13.37 -6.59
CA SER A 147 -9.67 -14.08 -5.37
C SER A 147 -8.86 -13.16 -4.46
N HIS A 148 -9.41 -12.87 -3.26
CA HIS A 148 -8.71 -12.06 -2.27
C HIS A 148 -7.39 -12.68 -1.80
N SER A 149 -7.36 -14.00 -1.63
CA SER A 149 -6.16 -14.72 -1.19
C SER A 149 -5.05 -14.66 -2.23
N ASP A 150 -5.38 -14.89 -3.50
CA ASP A 150 -4.41 -14.79 -4.60
C ASP A 150 -3.94 -13.35 -4.79
N GLN A 151 -4.84 -12.37 -4.75
CA GLN A 151 -4.47 -10.96 -4.91
C GLN A 151 -3.59 -10.45 -3.76
N ALA A 152 -3.79 -10.95 -2.53
CA ALA A 152 -2.91 -10.61 -1.42
C ALA A 152 -1.48 -11.12 -1.67
N VAL A 153 -1.33 -12.36 -2.15
CA VAL A 153 -0.02 -12.91 -2.55
C VAL A 153 0.56 -12.09 -3.69
N GLN A 154 -0.22 -11.80 -4.73
CA GLN A 154 0.22 -11.04 -5.89
C GLN A 154 0.70 -9.61 -5.53
N MET A 155 0.06 -8.94 -4.57
CA MET A 155 0.54 -7.65 -4.05
C MET A 155 1.86 -7.79 -3.30
N GLN A 156 2.02 -8.85 -2.49
CA GLN A 156 3.26 -9.11 -1.74
C GLN A 156 4.41 -9.54 -2.67
N THR A 157 4.10 -10.23 -3.77
CA THR A 157 5.07 -10.63 -4.80
C THR A 157 5.26 -9.56 -5.86
N GLY A 158 4.40 -8.56 -5.97
CA GLY A 158 4.45 -7.54 -7.02
C GLY A 158 4.34 -8.13 -8.44
N GLN A 159 3.60 -9.23 -8.61
CA GLN A 159 3.41 -9.92 -9.89
C GLN A 159 1.92 -10.28 -10.06
N PRO A 160 1.36 -10.27 -11.28
CA PRO A 160 -0.05 -10.60 -11.54
C PRO A 160 -0.35 -12.11 -11.48
N TYR A 161 0.58 -12.90 -10.95
CA TYR A 161 0.51 -14.34 -10.77
C TYR A 161 1.25 -14.76 -9.49
N ALA A 162 0.89 -15.92 -8.94
CA ALA A 162 1.57 -16.45 -7.76
C ALA A 162 3.06 -16.74 -8.08
N ASN A 163 3.95 -16.27 -7.22
CA ASN A 163 5.39 -16.44 -7.31
C ASN A 163 5.96 -16.69 -5.90
N GLY A 164 7.05 -17.45 -5.79
CA GLY A 164 7.69 -17.79 -4.52
C GLY A 164 8.54 -16.69 -3.88
N THR A 165 8.63 -15.49 -4.47
CA THR A 165 9.44 -14.38 -3.92
C THR A 165 8.63 -13.08 -3.76
N GLY A 166 8.85 -12.38 -2.64
CA GLY A 166 8.23 -11.08 -2.33
C GLY A 166 9.02 -9.90 -2.93
N TRP A 167 8.35 -8.77 -3.21
CA TRP A 167 9.03 -7.58 -3.71
C TRP A 167 10.06 -7.03 -2.71
N GLY A 168 9.78 -7.11 -1.41
CA GLY A 168 10.69 -6.61 -0.38
C GLY A 168 12.03 -7.33 -0.39
N GLY A 169 12.03 -8.66 -0.60
CA GLY A 169 13.26 -9.44 -0.70
C GLY A 169 14.03 -9.21 -2.01
N ARG A 170 13.39 -8.69 -3.06
CA ARG A 170 14.05 -8.35 -4.33
C ARG A 170 14.61 -6.92 -4.36
N LEU A 171 14.21 -6.07 -3.41
CA LEU A 171 14.73 -4.71 -3.26
C LEU A 171 15.97 -4.63 -2.37
N LEU A 172 16.22 -5.67 -1.57
CA LEU A 172 17.41 -5.83 -0.75
C LEU A 172 18.56 -6.37 -1.61
#